data_AF-A0A975QJ44-F1
#
_entry.id   AF-A0A975QJ44-F1
#
_cell.length_a   1.000
_cell.length_b   1.000
_cell.length_c   1.000
_cell.angle_alpha   90.00
_cell.angle_beta   90.00
_cell.angle_gamma   90.00
#
_symmetry.space_group_name_H-M   'P 1'
#
loop_
_entity.id
_entity.type
_entity.pdbx_description
1 polymer ?
#
loop_
_entity_poly.entity_id
_entity_poly.type
_entity_poly.pdbx_seq_one_letter_code
_entity_poly.pdbx_strand_id
1 'polypeptide(L)' 'MNVFIAGVVIVVLLGLAFFFVLTVTEAGQLLRGRRAGPAVEPGRDAATQELRLRYARGEITREEYLQRKIDLEEF' A
#
# COMPACT_ATOMS: atom_id res chain seq x y z
N MET A 1 8.13 -38.91 -10.02
CA MET A 1 6.84 -38.18 -10.19
C MET A 1 6.72 -37.02 -9.21
N ASN A 2 6.74 -37.25 -7.89
CA ASN A 2 6.46 -36.21 -6.89
C ASN A 2 7.48 -35.05 -6.86
N VAL A 3 8.77 -35.33 -7.04
CA VAL A 3 9.82 -34.29 -7.00
C VAL A 3 9.71 -33.32 -8.19
N PHE A 4 9.30 -33.84 -9.35
CA PHE A 4 9.05 -33.01 -10.54
C PHE A 4 7.84 -32.07 -10.33
N ILE A 5 6.76 -32.61 -9.76
CA ILE A 5 5.56 -31.83 -9.41
C ILE A 5 5.90 -30.75 -8.37
N ALA A 6 6.68 -31.10 -7.34
CA ALA A 6 7.13 -30.15 -6.33
C ALA A 6 7.98 -29.01 -6.94
N GLY A 7 8.89 -29.35 -7.87
CA GLY A 7 9.68 -28.36 -8.59
C GLY A 7 8.83 -27.38 -9.41
N VAL A 8 7.84 -27.89 -10.15
CA VAL A 8 6.92 -27.05 -10.93
C VAL A 8 6.10 -26.13 -10.03
N VAL A 9 5.58 -26.64 -8.91
CA VAL A 9 4.81 -25.83 -7.95
C VAL A 9 5.66 -24.71 -7.36
N ILE A 10 6.92 -24.98 -7.01
CA ILE A 10 7.83 -23.96 -6.47
C ILE A 10 8.06 -22.85 -7.51
N VAL A 11 8.33 -23.21 -8.76
CA VAL A 11 8.54 -22.22 -9.83
C VAL A 11 7.30 -21.36 -10.06
N VAL A 12 6.11 -21.98 -10.06
CA VAL A 12 4.83 -21.26 -10.21
C VAL A 12 4.59 -20.32 -9.03
N LEU A 13 4.84 -20.75 -7.80
CA LEU A 13 4.69 -19.92 -6.61
C LEU A 13 5.68 -18.75 -6.61
N LEU A 14 6.93 -18.98 -7.00
CA LEU A 14 7.92 -17.92 -7.13
C LEU A 14 7.53 -16.90 -8.21
N GLY A 15 7.03 -17.37 -9.35
CA GLY A 15 6.53 -16.50 -10.42
C GLY A 15 5.32 -15.66 -9.97
N LEU A 16 4.36 -16.28 -9.27
CA LEU A 16 3.21 -15.59 -8.70
C LEU A 16 3.61 -14.57 -7.63
N ALA A 17 4.52 -14.94 -6.73
CA ALA A 17 5.01 -14.04 -5.69
C ALA A 17 5.73 -12.83 -6.31
N PHE A 18 6.59 -13.08 -7.31
CA PHE A 18 7.30 -12.02 -8.03
C PHE A 18 6.33 -11.09 -8.78
N PHE A 19 5.35 -11.66 -9.50
CA PHE A 19 4.31 -10.90 -10.18
C PHE A 19 3.48 -10.07 -9.20
N PHE A 20 3.12 -10.63 -8.04
CA PHE A 20 2.38 -9.93 -7.00
C PHE A 20 3.18 -8.76 -6.42
N VAL A 21 4.48 -8.94 -6.18
CA VAL A 21 5.35 -7.85 -5.72
C VAL A 21 5.40 -6.73 -6.77
N LEU A 22 5.64 -7.05 -8.04
CA LEU A 22 5.71 -6.04 -9.11
C LEU A 22 4.39 -5.26 -9.25
N THR A 23 3.25 -5.98 -9.28
CA THR A 23 1.92 -5.35 -9.42
C THR A 23 1.57 -4.45 -8.23
N VAL A 24 1.89 -4.85 -6.99
CA VAL A 24 1.68 -4.01 -5.80
C VAL A 24 2.61 -2.79 -5.80
N THR A 25 3.84 -2.95 -6.30
CA THR A 25 4.82 -1.85 -6.37
C THR A 25 4.38 -0.80 -7.40
N GLU A 26 3.90 -1.21 -8.57
CA GLU A 26 3.38 -0.29 -9.60
C GLU A 26 2.06 0.36 -9.19
N ALA A 27 1.13 -0.37 -8.57
CA ALA A 27 -0.10 0.20 -8.03
C ALA A 27 0.20 1.24 -6.93
N GLY A 28 1.19 0.97 -6.09
CA GLY A 28 1.68 1.90 -5.09
C GLY A 28 2.34 3.15 -5.69
N GLN A 29 3.08 2.99 -6.79
CA GLN A 29 3.72 4.10 -7.51
C GLN A 29 2.73 4.96 -8.29
N LEU A 30 1.69 4.39 -8.91
CA LEU A 30 0.63 5.18 -9.56
C LEU A 30 -0.16 6.02 -8.53
N LEU A 31 -0.36 5.48 -7.32
CA LEU A 31 -0.95 6.22 -6.18
C LEU A 31 0.01 7.25 -5.55
N ARG A 32 1.33 7.15 -5.82
CA ARG A 32 2.37 8.09 -5.35
C ARG A 32 2.66 9.18 -6.39
N GLY A 33 2.64 8.84 -7.68
CA GLY A 33 2.78 9.79 -8.79
C GLY A 33 1.63 10.79 -8.88
N ARG A 34 0.43 10.40 -8.43
CA ARG A 34 -0.70 11.34 -8.28
C ARG A 34 -0.58 12.29 -7.07
N ARG A 35 0.43 12.13 -6.20
CA ARG A 35 0.80 13.12 -5.16
C ARG A 35 1.83 14.13 -5.61
N ALA A 36 2.37 14.04 -6.83
CA ALA A 36 3.05 15.17 -7.46
C ALA A 36 2.03 16.24 -7.95
N GLY A 37 0.99 16.47 -7.15
CA GLY A 37 0.17 17.68 -7.20
C GLY A 37 0.89 18.79 -6.42
N PRO A 38 0.45 20.05 -6.55
CA PRO A 38 1.20 21.23 -6.10
C PRO A 38 1.57 21.08 -4.63
N ALA A 39 2.83 21.43 -4.29
CA ALA A 39 3.44 21.27 -2.98
C ALA A 39 2.49 21.65 -1.82
N VAL A 40 1.82 20.65 -1.26
CA VAL A 40 1.15 20.75 0.03
C VAL A 40 2.23 20.57 1.08
N GLU A 41 2.18 21.37 2.15
CA GLU A 41 3.22 21.40 3.17
C GLU A 41 3.70 19.99 3.59
N PRO A 42 5.02 19.74 3.62
CA PRO A 42 5.56 18.40 3.90
C PRO A 42 5.11 17.81 5.25
N GLY A 43 4.66 18.65 6.20
CA GLY A 43 4.08 18.18 7.47
C GLY A 43 2.71 17.51 7.34
N ARG A 44 1.86 17.97 6.42
CA ARG A 44 0.49 17.45 6.23
C ARG A 44 0.48 16.10 5.52
N ASP A 45 1.41 15.93 4.57
CA ASP A 45 1.63 14.66 3.87
C ASP A 45 2.18 13.58 4.80
N ALA A 46 3.05 13.94 5.74
CA ALA A 46 3.59 13.01 6.73
C ALA A 46 2.49 12.47 7.66
N ALA A 47 1.66 13.34 8.22
CA ALA A 47 0.55 12.96 9.10
C ALA A 47 -0.49 12.08 8.37
N THR A 48 -0.82 12.42 7.12
CA THR A 48 -1.73 11.63 6.29
C THR A 48 -1.16 10.25 5.95
N GLN A 49 0.15 10.15 5.74
CA GLN A 49 0.83 8.90 5.45
C GLN A 49 0.88 7.98 6.68
N GLU A 50 1.16 8.52 7.87
CA GLU A 50 1.06 7.77 9.11
C GLU A 50 -0.34 7.22 9.35
N LEU A 51 -1.37 8.05 9.13
CA LEU A 51 -2.77 7.64 9.32
C LEU A 51 -3.14 6.43 8.46
N ARG A 52 -2.67 6.40 7.20
CA ARG A 52 -2.88 5.27 6.29
C ARG A 52 -2.12 4.03 6.68
N LEU A 53 -0.89 4.19 7.18
CA LEU A 53 -0.09 3.07 7.68
C LEU A 53 -0.77 2.38 8.86
N ARG A 54 -1.35 3.16 9.79
CA ARG A 54 -2.08 2.62 10.95
C ARG A 54 -3.35 1.89 10.53
N TYR A 55 -4.09 2.44 9.57
CA TYR A 55 -5.27 1.75 9.01
C TYR A 55 -4.89 0.44 8.31
N ALA A 56 -3.82 0.44 7.51
CA ALA A 56 -3.35 -0.76 6.82
C ALA A 56 -2.83 -1.85 7.78
N ARG A 57 -2.30 -1.46 8.95
CA ARG A 57 -1.94 -2.39 10.02
C ARG A 57 -3.13 -2.85 10.87
N GLY A 58 -4.32 -2.27 10.67
CA GLY A 58 -5.49 -2.54 11.50
C GLY A 58 -5.40 -1.95 12.91
N GLU A 59 -4.51 -0.98 13.14
CA GLU A 59 -4.36 -0.28 14.42
C GLU A 59 -5.48 0.73 14.67
N ILE A 60 -6.18 1.16 13.62
CA ILE A 60 -7.33 2.07 13.69
C ILE A 60 -8.47 1.53 12.82
N THR A 61 -9.70 1.82 13.23
CA THR A 61 -10.89 1.40 12.47
C THR A 61 -11.13 2.31 11.27
N ARG A 62 -12.01 1.86 10.36
CA ARG A 62 -12.41 2.65 9.18
C ARG A 62 -13.04 3.99 9.59
N GLU A 63 -13.80 4.02 10.67
CA GLU A 63 -14.47 5.21 11.19
C GLU A 63 -13.44 6.23 11.69
N GLU A 64 -12.46 5.79 12.49
CA GLU A 64 -11.38 6.64 12.99
C GLU A 64 -10.49 7.18 11.88
N TYR A 65 -10.23 6.36 10.85
CA TYR A 65 -9.48 6.80 9.67
C TYR A 65 -10.21 7.91 8.91
N LEU A 66 -11.53 7.77 8.70
CA LEU A 66 -12.32 8.76 7.96
C LEU A 66 -12.46 10.07 8.74
N GLN A 67 -12.71 10.00 10.05
CA GLN A 67 -12.79 11.17 10.92
C GLN A 67 -11.48 11.98 10.85
N ARG A 68 -10.34 11.33 11.13
CA ARG A 68 -9.04 12.00 11.17
C ARG A 68 -8.62 12.51 9.79
N LYS A 69 -9.00 11.84 8.70
CA LYS A 69 -8.73 12.31 7.34
C LYS A 69 -9.47 13.62 7.04
N ILE A 70 -10.70 13.78 7.54
CA ILE A 70 -11.48 15.01 7.40
C ILE A 70 -10.87 16.12 8.25
N ASP A 71 -10.53 15.83 9.51
CA ASP A 71 -9.88 16.79 10.41
C ASP A 71 -8.57 17.32 9.78
N LEU A 72 -7.77 16.44 9.18
CA LEU A 72 -6.54 16.79 8.47
C LEU A 72 -6.77 17.54 7.15
N GLU A 73 -7.98 17.55 6.59
CA GLU A 73 -8.38 18.32 5.41
C GLU A 73 -8.97 19.70 5.75
N GLU A 74 -9.43 19.90 6.99
CA GLU A 74 -10.08 21.15 7.46
C GLU A 74 -9.12 22.19 8.07
N PHE A 75 -7.87 21.80 8.38
CA PHE A 75 -6.77 22.72 8.73
C PHE A 75 -6.06 23.32 7.50
#